data_AF-A0A258HQJ7-F1
#
_entry.id   AF-A0A258HQJ7-F1
#
_cell.length_a   1.000
_cell.length_b   1.000
_cell.length_c   1.000
_cell.angle_alpha   90.00
_cell.angle_beta   90.00
_cell.angle_gamma   90.00
#
_symmetry.space_group_name_H-M   'P 1'
#
loop_
_entity.id
_entity.type
_entity.pdbx_description
1 polymer ?
#
loop_
_entity_poly.entity_id
_entity_poly.type
_entity_poly.pdbx_seq_one_letter_code
_entity_poly.pdbx_strand_id
1 'polypeptide(L)'
;MRKLIIASAALALAGSLAACGESAADKQAEVQADALEQQAAAAPTEAQETALNAEADRIEQQAGNADGGMTTSNTPNTSPSDPAAPAQ
;
A
#
# COMPACT_ATOMS: atom_id res chain seq x y z
N MET A 1 -41.18 8.68 -15.82
CA MET A 1 -41.92 7.40 -15.62
C MET A 1 -41.62 6.46 -16.77
N ARG A 2 -40.99 5.32 -16.45
CA ARG A 2 -40.91 4.01 -17.17
C ARG A 2 -39.69 3.30 -16.56
N LYS A 3 -39.86 2.68 -15.40
CA LYS A 3 -40.33 1.29 -15.17
C LYS A 3 -39.19 0.28 -15.37
N LEU A 4 -38.76 -0.28 -14.23
CA LEU A 4 -38.43 -1.69 -13.94
C LEU A 4 -37.30 -2.32 -14.79
N ILE A 5 -36.32 -3.04 -14.23
CA ILE A 5 -36.39 -4.42 -13.71
C ILE A 5 -35.01 -4.67 -13.04
N ILE A 6 -34.89 -4.79 -11.72
CA ILE A 6 -34.83 -6.04 -10.93
C ILE A 6 -33.76 -7.06 -11.39
N ALA A 7 -32.77 -7.21 -10.51
CA ALA A 7 -32.02 -8.42 -10.13
C ALA A 7 -31.30 -9.23 -11.21
N SER A 8 -29.99 -9.36 -11.05
CA SER A 8 -29.32 -10.66 -11.11
C SER A 8 -28.07 -10.62 -10.25
N ALA A 9 -28.02 -11.57 -9.31
CA ALA A 9 -26.95 -11.81 -8.40
C ALA A 9 -25.63 -12.13 -9.13
N ALA A 10 -24.55 -11.48 -8.70
CA ALA A 10 -23.26 -12.14 -8.65
C ALA A 10 -22.88 -12.19 -7.17
N LEU A 11 -23.20 -13.34 -6.57
CA LEU A 11 -22.67 -13.75 -5.28
C LEU A 11 -21.15 -13.55 -5.29
N ALA A 12 -20.67 -12.92 -4.23
CA ALA A 12 -19.30 -12.88 -3.75
C ALA A 12 -18.34 -13.87 -4.43
N LEU A 13 -17.55 -13.36 -5.39
CA LEU A 13 -16.21 -13.88 -5.67
C LEU A 13 -15.25 -13.35 -4.59
N ALA A 14 -15.54 -13.66 -3.32
CA ALA A 14 -14.63 -13.45 -2.19
C ALA A 14 -13.61 -14.59 -2.07
N GLY A 15 -13.30 -15.27 -3.17
CA GLY A 15 -12.53 -16.53 -3.19
C GLY A 15 -11.38 -16.60 -4.18
N SER A 16 -11.17 -15.57 -5.02
CA SER A 16 -10.02 -15.47 -5.93
C SER A 16 -9.05 -14.34 -5.56
N LEU A 17 -9.17 -13.77 -4.34
CA LEU A 17 -8.36 -12.64 -3.88
C LEU A 17 -6.94 -12.98 -3.43
N ALA A 18 -6.47 -14.23 -3.55
CA ALA A 18 -5.05 -14.54 -3.32
C ALA A 18 -4.12 -14.01 -4.43
N ALA A 19 -4.65 -13.28 -5.42
CA ALA A 19 -3.89 -12.59 -6.48
C ALA A 19 -4.05 -11.05 -6.47
N CYS A 20 -4.74 -10.47 -5.47
CA CYS A 20 -4.71 -9.03 -5.19
C CYS A 20 -4.20 -8.87 -3.75
N GLY A 21 -2.91 -9.09 -3.56
CA GLY A 21 -2.21 -8.89 -2.29
C GLY A 21 -2.01 -7.41 -2.01
N GLU A 22 -3.11 -6.68 -1.78
CA GLU A 22 -3.09 -5.31 -1.28
C GLU A 22 -4.05 -5.27 -0.11
N SER A 23 -3.49 -5.03 1.07
CA SER A 23 -4.22 -5.08 2.32
C SER A 23 -5.30 -4.00 2.38
N ALA A 24 -6.33 -4.21 3.20
CA ALA A 24 -7.34 -3.18 3.44
C ALA A 24 -6.73 -1.89 4.03
N ALA A 25 -5.58 -2.03 4.69
CA ALA A 25 -4.77 -0.91 5.17
C ALA A 25 -4.16 -0.10 4.01
N ASP A 26 -3.61 -0.78 2.98
CA ASP A 26 -3.02 -0.11 1.82
C ASP A 26 -4.08 0.68 1.06
N LYS A 27 -5.26 0.08 0.86
CA LYS A 27 -6.38 0.81 0.23
C LYS A 27 -6.82 2.05 1.00
N GLN A 28 -6.71 2.04 2.33
CA GLN A 28 -7.04 3.22 3.14
C GLN A 28 -5.96 4.29 3.04
N ALA A 29 -4.69 3.88 2.98
CA ALA A 29 -3.56 4.77 2.81
C ALA A 29 -3.56 5.43 1.42
N GLU A 30 -3.83 4.67 0.35
CA GLU A 30 -4.01 5.18 -1.02
C GLU A 30 -5.09 6.27 -1.09
N VAL A 31 -6.27 6.01 -0.52
CA VAL A 31 -7.36 7.02 -0.50
C VAL A 31 -6.98 8.26 0.32
N GLN A 32 -6.17 8.10 1.36
CA GLN A 32 -5.71 9.21 2.18
C GLN A 32 -4.64 10.04 1.44
N ALA A 33 -3.71 9.38 0.75
CA ALA A 33 -2.70 10.01 -0.09
C ALA A 33 -3.35 10.78 -1.25
N ASP A 34 -4.29 10.16 -1.98
CA ASP A 34 -5.08 10.80 -3.03
C ASP A 34 -5.76 12.10 -2.56
N ALA A 35 -6.32 12.09 -1.34
CA ALA A 35 -6.99 13.26 -0.78
C ALA A 35 -6.00 14.39 -0.45
N LEU A 36 -4.75 14.06 -0.11
CA LEU A 36 -3.68 15.03 0.13
C LEU A 36 -3.13 15.58 -1.19
N GLU A 37 -2.96 14.74 -2.21
CA GLU A 37 -2.54 15.19 -3.54
C GLU A 37 -3.57 16.11 -4.19
N GLN A 38 -4.87 15.82 -4.04
CA GLN A 38 -5.93 16.71 -4.51
C GLN A 38 -5.90 18.08 -3.80
N GLN A 39 -5.55 18.09 -2.51
CA GLN A 39 -5.33 19.35 -1.78
C GLN A 39 -4.06 20.06 -2.25
N ALA A 40 -3.00 19.32 -2.57
CA ALA A 40 -1.75 19.86 -3.11
C ALA A 40 -1.99 20.54 -4.46
N ALA A 41 -2.78 19.92 -5.34
CA ALA A 41 -3.16 20.48 -6.64
C ALA A 41 -3.97 21.79 -6.52
N ALA A 42 -4.66 21.99 -5.40
CA ALA A 42 -5.40 23.22 -5.10
C ALA A 42 -4.59 24.24 -4.27
N ALA A 43 -3.34 23.92 -3.91
CA ALA A 43 -2.55 24.74 -3.01
C ALA A 43 -2.13 26.07 -3.68
N PRO A 44 -2.17 27.20 -2.95
CA PRO A 44 -1.87 28.52 -3.49
C PRO A 44 -0.37 28.80 -3.68
N THR A 45 0.50 27.92 -3.17
CA THR A 45 1.96 28.08 -3.23
C THR A 45 2.64 26.73 -3.40
N GLU A 46 3.77 26.72 -4.12
CA GLU A 46 4.60 25.52 -4.32
C GLU A 46 5.08 24.91 -2.99
N ALA A 47 5.36 25.74 -1.98
CA ALA A 47 5.76 25.27 -0.67
C ALA A 47 4.66 24.46 0.02
N GLN A 48 3.41 24.87 -0.14
CA GLN A 48 2.25 24.18 0.43
C GLN A 48 1.88 22.92 -0.36
N GLU A 49 1.97 22.97 -1.69
CA GLU A 49 1.87 21.79 -2.55
C GLU A 49 2.93 20.74 -2.17
N THR A 50 4.20 21.15 -2.06
CA THR A 50 5.31 20.26 -1.69
C THR A 50 5.11 19.62 -0.32
N ALA A 51 4.60 20.37 0.66
CA ALA A 51 4.35 19.84 2.00
C ALA A 51 3.23 18.78 2.00
N LEU A 52 2.19 18.98 1.20
CA LEU A 52 1.06 18.04 1.08
C LEU A 52 1.46 16.78 0.31
N ASN A 53 2.18 16.92 -0.81
CA ASN A 53 2.72 15.78 -1.56
C ASN A 53 3.70 14.96 -0.71
N ALA A 54 4.58 15.62 0.06
CA ALA A 54 5.52 14.92 0.94
C ALA A 54 4.83 14.18 2.10
N GLU A 55 3.62 14.57 2.49
CA GLU A 55 2.82 13.81 3.46
C GLU A 55 2.14 12.61 2.79
N ALA A 56 1.59 12.79 1.58
CA ALA A 56 1.01 11.71 0.78
C ALA A 56 2.05 10.58 0.55
N ASP A 57 3.25 10.94 0.09
CA ASP A 57 4.37 10.01 -0.11
C ASP A 57 4.70 9.21 1.16
N ARG A 58 4.67 9.87 2.33
CA ARG A 58 4.96 9.21 3.61
C ARG A 58 3.92 8.15 3.94
N ILE A 59 2.65 8.43 3.67
CA ILE A 59 1.53 7.53 3.96
C ILE A 59 1.59 6.30 3.05
N GLU A 60 1.82 6.49 1.74
CA GLU A 60 2.01 5.39 0.79
C GLU A 60 3.21 4.52 1.17
N GLN A 61 4.34 5.14 1.51
CA GLN A 61 5.53 4.41 1.94
C GLN A 61 5.29 3.64 3.24
N GLN A 62 4.57 4.22 4.22
CA GLN A 62 4.25 3.53 5.46
C GLN A 62 3.32 2.33 5.22
N ALA A 63 2.35 2.47 4.33
CA ALA A 63 1.44 1.39 3.97
C ALA A 63 2.15 0.25 3.24
N GLY A 64 2.92 0.58 2.19
CA GLY A 64 3.76 -0.39 1.48
C GLY A 64 4.71 -1.14 2.41
N ASN A 65 5.29 -0.45 3.40
CA ASN A 65 6.14 -1.08 4.42
C ASN A 65 5.36 -1.93 5.42
N ALA A 66 4.14 -1.53 5.78
CA ALA A 66 3.29 -2.24 6.74
C ALA A 66 2.70 -3.54 6.17
N ASP A 67 2.43 -3.61 4.86
CA ASP A 67 1.99 -4.83 4.18
C ASP A 67 3.16 -5.79 3.82
N GLY A 68 4.38 -5.47 4.27
CA GLY A 68 5.57 -6.27 4.01
C GLY A 68 6.21 -6.01 2.64
N GLY A 69 5.78 -4.96 1.94
CA GLY A 69 6.41 -4.44 0.73
C GLY A 69 7.77 -3.80 1.02
N MET A 70 8.81 -4.63 1.11
CA MET A 70 10.19 -4.31 0.72
C MET A 70 10.78 -2.94 1.14
N THR A 71 10.77 -2.57 2.41
CA THR A 71 11.94 -1.82 2.94
C THR A 71 12.46 -2.45 4.23
N THR A 72 13.78 -2.67 4.23
CA THR A 72 14.54 -3.42 5.24
C THR A 72 14.48 -4.95 5.10
N SER A 73 14.78 -5.46 3.91
CA SER A 73 15.63 -6.65 3.87
C SER A 73 16.89 -6.33 4.68
N ASN A 74 16.94 -6.80 5.92
CA ASN A 74 18.13 -7.47 6.42
C ASN A 74 18.50 -8.50 5.35
N THR A 75 19.28 -8.08 4.35
CA THR A 75 19.98 -9.01 3.48
C THR A 75 20.72 -9.98 4.41
N PRO A 76 20.45 -11.29 4.36
CA PRO A 76 21.21 -12.23 5.16
C PRO A 76 22.68 -11.95 4.92
N ASN A 77 23.47 -11.83 5.98
CA ASN A 77 24.92 -11.78 5.86
C ASN A 77 25.36 -13.04 5.11
N THR A 78 25.71 -12.93 3.83
CA THR A 78 26.21 -14.04 3.02
C THR A 78 27.69 -14.30 3.29
N SER A 79 28.19 -14.03 4.50
CA SER A 79 29.54 -14.43 4.89
C SER A 79 29.61 -15.95 4.90
N PRO A 80 30.45 -16.59 4.07
CA PRO A 80 30.73 -18.00 4.19
C PRO A 80 31.76 -18.16 5.31
N SER A 81 31.30 -18.36 6.54
CA SER A 81 32.11 -18.82 7.67
C SER A 81 31.16 -19.70 8.49
N ASP A 82 31.28 -21.02 8.65
CA ASP A 82 32.36 -21.99 8.44
C ASP A 82 31.72 -23.39 8.35
N PRO A 83 32.20 -24.33 7.51
CA PRO A 83 31.91 -25.74 7.67
C PRO A 83 33.05 -26.45 8.45
N ALA A 84 33.39 -25.98 9.66
CA ALA A 84 34.21 -26.75 10.61
C ALA A 84 34.35 -26.05 11.99
N ALA A 85 33.42 -26.28 12.92
CA ALA A 85 33.72 -26.26 14.37
C ALA A 85 32.62 -26.99 15.17
N PRO A 86 32.97 -27.74 16.23
CA PRO A 86 32.13 -28.80 16.79
C PRO A 86 31.07 -28.30 17.80
N ALA A 87 30.12 -29.19 18.07
CA ALA A 87 29.06 -29.06 19.07
C ALA A 87 29.57 -28.59 20.45
N GLN A 88 28.90 -27.58 20.99
CA GLN A 88 28.42 -27.50 22.38
C GLN A 88 27.09 -26.76 22.40
#